data_AF-A0A8J2U734-F1
#
_entry.id   AF-A0A8J2U734-F1
#
_cell.length_a   1.000
_cell.length_b   1.000
_cell.length_c   1.000
_cell.angle_alpha   90.00
_cell.angle_beta   90.00
_cell.angle_gamma   90.00
#
_symmetry.space_group_name_H-M   'P 1'
#
loop_
_entity.id
_entity.type
_entity.pdbx_description
1 polymer ?
#
loop_
_entity_poly.entity_id
_entity_poly.type
_entity_poly.pdbx_seq_one_letter_code
_entity_poly.pdbx_strand_id
1 'polypeptide(L)'
;MVYNAHRGFTLVEIVISIVVMGIALLIVTSVMAPQARNSVDPVMDVKAAELAQTLLNEALAKSYDHNSDHNGSRWRCGESIAGLTIASCTTRIGPDMVGGSLETRTQFNDIDDFDTAGAFLAGDDLLNSSGDAIGPLYPNFSAAIAVSHDAAAFDDSGTDVAKRIDVTIRGPSGRELVFSAYRGNY
;
A
#
# COMPACT_ATOMS: atom_id res chain seq x y z
N MET A 1 -57.22 9.53 -52.50
CA MET A 1 -57.18 8.83 -51.20
C MET A 1 -56.41 7.54 -51.44
N VAL A 2 -55.13 7.48 -51.03
CA VAL A 2 -54.27 6.31 -51.27
C VAL A 2 -54.44 5.37 -50.08
N TYR A 3 -54.96 4.16 -50.30
CA TYR A 3 -55.06 3.13 -49.28
C TYR A 3 -53.72 2.38 -49.21
N ASN A 4 -52.95 2.62 -48.15
CA ASN A 4 -51.79 1.78 -47.83
C ASN A 4 -52.30 0.45 -47.27
N ALA A 5 -52.11 -0.63 -48.03
CA ALA A 5 -52.37 -1.97 -47.54
C ALA A 5 -51.34 -2.31 -46.45
N HIS A 6 -51.76 -2.26 -45.19
CA HIS A 6 -50.96 -2.73 -44.07
C HIS A 6 -50.82 -4.25 -44.17
N ARG A 7 -49.66 -4.71 -44.65
CA ARG A 7 -49.30 -6.14 -44.62
C ARG A 7 -49.03 -6.51 -43.16
N GLY A 8 -49.85 -7.43 -42.62
CA GLY A 8 -49.65 -8.00 -41.29
C GLY A 8 -48.44 -8.92 -41.24
N PHE A 9 -47.95 -9.17 -40.03
CA PHE A 9 -46.86 -10.12 -39.77
C PHE A 9 -47.31 -11.57 -39.99
N THR A 10 -46.41 -12.39 -40.52
CA THR A 10 -46.66 -13.84 -40.62
C THR A 10 -46.36 -14.53 -39.28
N LEU A 11 -47.00 -15.67 -39.02
CA LEU A 11 -46.75 -16.46 -37.81
C LEU A 11 -45.26 -16.83 -37.67
N VAL A 12 -44.59 -17.15 -38.79
CA VAL A 12 -43.17 -17.49 -38.80
C VAL A 12 -42.28 -16.30 -38.38
N GLU A 13 -42.66 -15.09 -38.77
CA GLU A 13 -41.91 -13.87 -38.49
C GLU A 13 -42.01 -13.46 -37.02
N ILE A 14 -43.18 -13.69 -36.40
CA ILE A 14 -43.38 -13.56 -34.95
C ILE A 14 -42.50 -14.57 -34.21
N VAL A 15 -42.50 -15.84 -34.62
CA VAL A 15 -41.69 -16.89 -33.95
C VAL A 15 -40.19 -16.56 -34.03
N ILE A 16 -39.69 -16.17 -35.20
CA ILE A 16 -38.27 -15.80 -35.37
C ILE A 16 -37.93 -14.58 -34.50
N SER A 17 -38.82 -13.59 -34.42
CA SER A 17 -38.60 -12.38 -33.61
C SER A 17 -38.51 -12.67 -32.12
N ILE A 18 -39.38 -13.53 -31.57
CA ILE A 18 -39.35 -13.89 -30.14
C ILE A 18 -38.07 -14.69 -29.83
N VAL A 19 -37.64 -15.58 -30.73
CA VAL A 19 -36.40 -16.35 -30.58
C VAL A 19 -35.18 -15.43 -30.59
N VAL A 20 -35.09 -14.50 -31.54
CA VAL A 20 -33.97 -13.55 -31.64
C VAL A 20 -33.94 -12.61 -30.43
N MET A 21 -35.08 -12.09 -29.99
CA MET A 21 -35.17 -11.24 -28.79
C MET A 21 -34.76 -12.01 -27.53
N GLY A 22 -35.16 -13.29 -27.40
CA GLY A 22 -34.76 -14.15 -26.29
C GLY A 22 -33.25 -14.39 -26.23
N ILE A 23 -32.61 -14.64 -27.38
CA ILE A 23 -31.15 -14.79 -27.46
C ILE A 23 -30.44 -13.47 -27.11
N ALA A 24 -30.95 -12.33 -27.61
CA ALA A 24 -30.40 -11.02 -27.29
C ALA A 24 -30.45 -10.71 -25.78
N LEU A 25 -31.58 -10.98 -25.13
CA LEU A 25 -31.75 -10.80 -23.68
C LEU A 25 -30.80 -11.70 -22.86
N LEU A 26 -30.57 -12.94 -23.30
CA LEU A 26 -29.62 -13.84 -22.64
C LEU A 26 -28.18 -13.30 -22.68
N ILE A 27 -27.75 -12.80 -23.84
CA ILE A 27 -26.41 -12.21 -24.01
C ILE A 27 -26.25 -10.94 -23.18
N VAL A 28 -27.24 -10.04 -23.20
CA VAL A 28 -27.19 -8.79 -22.40
C VAL A 28 -27.14 -9.11 -20.91
N THR A 29 -27.96 -10.06 -20.45
CA THR A 29 -28.01 -10.45 -19.04
C THR A 29 -26.72 -11.14 -18.60
N SER A 30 -26.10 -11.97 -19.46
CA SER A 30 -24.83 -12.62 -19.13
C SER A 30 -23.66 -11.63 -19.04
N VAL A 31 -23.70 -10.54 -19.81
CA VAL A 31 -22.68 -9.48 -19.77
C VAL A 31 -22.90 -8.51 -18.59
N MET A 32 -24.13 -8.26 -18.17
CA MET A 32 -24.44 -7.38 -17.02
C MET A 32 -24.30 -8.07 -15.66
N ALA A 33 -24.62 -9.37 -15.56
CA ALA A 33 -24.55 -10.12 -14.31
C ALA A 33 -23.18 -10.06 -13.57
N PRO A 34 -22.01 -10.13 -14.25
CA PRO A 34 -20.72 -10.06 -13.56
C PRO A 34 -20.32 -8.65 -13.07
N GLN A 35 -20.94 -7.56 -13.54
CA GLN A 35 -20.49 -6.20 -13.22
C GLN A 35 -20.77 -5.78 -11.76
N ALA A 36 -21.80 -6.35 -11.13
CA ALA A 36 -22.16 -6.02 -9.75
C ALA A 36 -21.16 -6.58 -8.71
N ARG A 37 -20.46 -7.68 -9.01
CA ARG A 37 -19.53 -8.33 -8.07
C ARG A 37 -18.10 -7.79 -8.15
N ASN A 38 -17.68 -7.31 -9.31
CA ASN A 38 -16.32 -6.79 -9.53
C ASN A 38 -16.14 -5.31 -9.11
N SER A 39 -17.18 -4.65 -8.58
CA SER A 39 -17.18 -3.20 -8.31
C SER A 39 -16.67 -2.79 -6.92
N VAL A 40 -16.50 -3.73 -5.97
CA VAL A 40 -16.06 -3.40 -4.60
C VAL A 40 -14.55 -3.41 -4.46
N ASP A 41 -13.87 -4.26 -5.23
CA ASP A 41 -12.42 -4.43 -5.21
C ASP A 41 -11.64 -3.13 -5.50
N PRO A 42 -12.02 -2.30 -6.50
CA PRO A 42 -11.30 -1.06 -6.78
C PRO A 42 -11.36 -0.05 -5.62
N VAL A 43 -12.48 0.03 -4.91
CA VAL A 43 -12.62 0.95 -3.77
C VAL A 43 -11.72 0.50 -2.61
N MET A 44 -11.63 -0.80 -2.36
CA MET A 44 -10.75 -1.34 -1.33
C MET A 44 -9.27 -1.18 -1.69
N ASP A 45 -8.91 -1.26 -2.97
CA ASP A 45 -7.55 -1.02 -3.45
C ASP A 45 -7.12 0.43 -3.28
N VAL A 46 -8.01 1.38 -3.56
CA VAL A 46 -7.74 2.80 -3.31
C VAL A 46 -7.51 3.05 -1.82
N LYS A 47 -8.36 2.49 -0.94
CA LYS A 47 -8.15 2.62 0.51
C LYS A 47 -6.85 1.98 1.00
N ALA A 48 -6.50 0.81 0.46
CA ALA A 48 -5.24 0.16 0.77
C ALA A 48 -4.05 1.02 0.34
N ALA A 49 -4.13 1.63 -0.86
CA ALA A 49 -3.10 2.53 -1.36
C ALA A 49 -2.97 3.81 -0.52
N GLU A 50 -4.08 4.41 -0.10
CA GLU A 50 -4.09 5.58 0.79
C GLU A 50 -3.43 5.27 2.16
N LEU A 51 -3.77 4.12 2.75
CA LEU A 51 -3.15 3.66 3.98
C LEU A 51 -1.64 3.42 3.80
N ALA A 52 -1.25 2.70 2.74
CA ALA A 52 0.15 2.44 2.46
C ALA A 52 0.95 3.73 2.23
N GLN A 53 0.42 4.68 1.45
CA GLN A 53 1.05 5.97 1.22
C GLN A 53 1.18 6.78 2.50
N THR A 54 0.19 6.73 3.39
CA THR A 54 0.27 7.41 4.69
C THR A 54 1.42 6.86 5.52
N LEU A 55 1.52 5.52 5.64
CA LEU A 55 2.59 4.85 6.38
C LEU A 55 3.97 5.11 5.76
N LEU A 56 4.07 5.04 4.43
CA LEU A 56 5.29 5.33 3.70
C LEU A 56 5.73 6.79 3.87
N ASN A 57 4.81 7.74 3.75
CA ASN A 57 5.13 9.16 3.93
C ASN A 57 5.60 9.46 5.36
N GLU A 58 5.00 8.79 6.35
CA GLU A 58 5.44 8.91 7.73
C GLU A 58 6.85 8.34 7.92
N ALA A 59 7.14 7.15 7.39
CA ALA A 59 8.46 6.53 7.47
C ALA A 59 9.51 7.39 6.75
N LEU A 60 9.23 7.81 5.52
CA LEU A 60 10.15 8.61 4.70
C LEU A 60 10.41 10.02 5.26
N ALA A 61 9.54 10.51 6.14
CA ALA A 61 9.73 11.77 6.85
C ALA A 61 10.73 11.65 8.03
N LYS A 62 11.10 10.43 8.42
CA LYS A 62 12.10 10.17 9.45
C LYS A 62 13.51 10.17 8.88
N SER A 63 14.49 10.22 9.77
CA SER A 63 15.90 10.16 9.38
C SER A 63 16.23 8.78 8.78
N TYR A 64 17.36 8.69 8.09
CA TYR A 64 17.78 7.43 7.48
C TYR A 64 18.12 6.35 8.53
N ASP A 65 18.65 6.77 9.68
CA ASP A 65 19.28 5.89 10.68
C ASP A 65 19.42 6.65 12.00
N HIS A 66 19.43 5.92 13.11
CA HIS A 66 19.64 6.44 14.46
C HIS A 66 20.83 7.40 14.58
N ASN A 67 21.93 7.11 13.87
CA ASN A 67 23.17 7.89 13.90
C ASN A 67 23.19 9.02 12.86
N SER A 68 22.13 9.18 12.07
CA SER A 68 21.97 10.30 11.13
C SER A 68 21.47 11.56 11.83
N ASP A 69 21.63 12.72 11.19
CA ASP A 69 21.05 13.96 11.71
C ASP A 69 19.52 14.00 11.55
N HIS A 70 18.81 13.85 12.67
CA HIS A 70 17.35 13.96 12.76
C HIS A 70 16.81 15.37 12.49
N ASN A 71 17.66 16.40 12.44
CA ASN A 71 17.25 17.81 12.33
C ASN A 71 17.61 18.46 10.98
N GLY A 72 17.54 17.69 9.89
CA GLY A 72 17.67 18.23 8.53
C GLY A 72 18.91 17.77 7.77
N SER A 73 19.43 16.58 8.10
CA SER A 73 20.50 15.90 7.36
C SER A 73 21.77 16.72 7.15
N ARG A 74 22.29 17.34 8.22
CA ARG A 74 23.62 17.98 8.17
C ARG A 74 24.74 16.96 8.04
N TRP A 75 24.51 15.74 8.50
CA TRP A 75 25.41 14.61 8.33
C TRP A 75 24.66 13.27 8.23
N ARG A 76 25.29 12.36 7.52
CA ARG A 76 24.94 10.96 7.26
C ARG A 76 25.64 10.06 8.27
N CYS A 77 25.00 8.96 8.65
CA CYS A 77 25.72 7.91 9.37
C CYS A 77 26.85 7.35 8.50
N GLY A 78 27.98 7.00 9.13
CA GLY A 78 29.15 6.42 8.47
C GLY A 78 30.03 7.38 7.66
N GLU A 79 29.71 8.67 7.58
CA GLU A 79 30.52 9.62 6.82
C GLU A 79 31.64 10.29 7.64
N SER A 80 32.60 10.91 6.95
CA SER A 80 33.64 11.73 7.56
C SER A 80 33.68 13.11 6.92
N ILE A 81 33.41 14.15 7.73
CA ILE A 81 33.38 15.55 7.29
C ILE A 81 34.36 16.35 8.15
N ALA A 82 35.22 17.16 7.52
CA ALA A 82 36.14 18.08 8.20
C ALA A 82 37.02 17.43 9.29
N GLY A 83 37.38 16.15 9.13
CA GLY A 83 38.19 15.39 10.09
C GLY A 83 37.41 14.81 11.27
N LEU A 84 36.08 14.98 11.31
CA LEU A 84 35.19 14.29 12.23
C LEU A 84 34.59 13.06 11.54
N THR A 85 34.75 11.90 12.17
CA THR A 85 34.09 10.66 11.75
C THR A 85 32.79 10.51 12.52
N ILE A 86 31.67 10.48 11.80
CA ILE A 86 30.35 10.20 12.36
C ILE A 86 30.24 8.71 12.64
N ALA A 87 29.43 8.33 13.63
CA ALA A 87 29.16 6.93 13.94
C ALA A 87 28.62 6.19 12.72
N SER A 88 29.05 4.93 12.52
CA SER A 88 28.53 4.05 11.48
C SER A 88 27.02 3.85 11.62
N CYS A 89 26.33 3.57 10.52
CA CYS A 89 24.90 3.28 10.54
C CYS A 89 24.59 2.05 11.40
N THR A 90 23.38 1.99 11.95
CA THR A 90 22.90 0.80 12.64
C THR A 90 22.77 -0.35 11.63
N THR A 91 23.12 -1.56 12.08
CA THR A 91 22.95 -2.78 11.28
C THR A 91 21.70 -3.56 11.65
N ARG A 92 21.03 -3.14 12.73
CA ARG A 92 19.85 -3.80 13.27
C ARG A 92 18.64 -3.03 12.77
N ILE A 93 17.75 -3.73 12.07
CA ILE A 93 16.45 -3.22 11.66
C ILE A 93 15.43 -3.48 12.77
N GLY A 94 14.61 -2.48 13.09
CA GLY A 94 13.49 -2.56 14.03
C GLY A 94 13.61 -1.60 15.23
N PRO A 95 12.49 -1.35 15.95
CA PRO A 95 12.37 -0.35 17.01
C PRO A 95 13.46 -0.42 18.06
N ASP A 96 14.12 0.68 18.38
CA ASP A 96 15.22 0.74 19.34
C ASP A 96 14.84 0.52 20.81
N MET A 97 15.85 0.23 21.63
CA MET A 97 15.70 0.08 23.08
C MET A 97 15.89 1.43 23.77
N VAL A 98 14.81 2.06 24.22
CA VAL A 98 14.82 3.32 24.97
C VAL A 98 14.51 3.05 26.44
N GLY A 99 15.47 3.29 27.32
CA GLY A 99 15.28 3.12 28.77
C GLY A 99 15.02 1.67 29.21
N GLY A 100 15.49 0.68 28.42
CA GLY A 100 15.32 -0.75 28.72
C GLY A 100 14.01 -1.38 28.21
N SER A 101 13.21 -0.64 27.45
CA SER A 101 12.04 -1.16 26.73
C SER A 101 12.17 -0.86 25.24
N LEU A 102 11.51 -1.66 24.41
CA LEU A 102 11.32 -1.30 23.00
C LEU A 102 10.57 0.02 22.93
N GLU A 103 11.04 0.91 22.09
CA GLU A 103 10.35 2.16 21.84
C GLU A 103 9.03 1.93 21.11
N THR A 104 8.20 2.97 21.14
CA THR A 104 6.85 2.95 20.59
C THR A 104 6.73 3.92 19.43
N ARG A 105 5.60 3.85 18.71
CA ARG A 105 5.31 4.64 17.51
C ARG A 105 5.66 6.13 17.63
N THR A 106 5.43 6.74 18.79
CA THR A 106 5.69 8.16 19.05
C THR A 106 7.16 8.51 19.26
N GLN A 107 8.00 7.51 19.52
CA GLN A 107 9.43 7.63 19.80
C GLN A 107 10.28 7.35 18.55
N PHE A 108 9.69 6.71 17.53
CA PHE A 108 10.38 6.38 16.28
C PHE A 108 11.01 7.64 15.68
N ASN A 109 12.32 7.58 15.46
CA ASN A 109 13.13 8.70 15.02
C ASN A 109 13.81 8.43 13.67
N ASP A 110 13.95 7.16 13.28
CA ASP A 110 14.45 6.75 11.99
C ASP A 110 13.46 5.81 11.26
N ILE A 111 13.91 5.22 10.16
CA ILE A 111 13.08 4.40 9.28
C ILE A 111 13.00 2.95 9.74
N ASP A 112 14.09 2.40 10.26
CA ASP A 112 14.15 1.01 10.71
C ASP A 112 13.23 0.75 11.89
N ASP A 113 12.92 1.76 12.69
CA ASP A 113 11.92 1.68 13.76
C ASP A 113 10.53 1.22 13.26
N PHE A 114 10.21 1.41 11.98
CA PHE A 114 8.92 1.06 11.40
C PHE A 114 8.78 -0.43 11.08
N ASP A 115 9.88 -1.20 11.10
CA ASP A 115 9.85 -2.62 10.76
C ASP A 115 8.99 -3.42 11.75
N THR A 116 8.04 -4.18 11.24
CA THR A 116 7.10 -4.97 12.05
C THR A 116 7.57 -6.41 12.25
N ALA A 117 8.79 -6.76 11.84
CA ALA A 117 9.35 -8.11 11.85
C ALA A 117 8.43 -9.15 11.19
N GLY A 118 7.70 -8.74 10.15
CA GLY A 118 6.74 -9.57 9.42
C GLY A 118 5.38 -9.73 10.10
N ALA A 119 5.14 -9.09 11.24
CA ALA A 119 3.83 -9.06 11.89
C ALA A 119 2.88 -8.12 11.15
N PHE A 120 1.63 -8.55 10.99
CA PHE A 120 0.55 -7.69 10.50
C PHE A 120 -0.12 -6.99 11.68
N LEU A 121 0.00 -5.67 11.72
CA LEU A 121 -0.66 -4.80 12.68
C LEU A 121 -2.06 -4.46 12.21
N ALA A 122 -3.04 -4.49 13.10
CA ALA A 122 -4.44 -4.21 12.79
C ALA A 122 -5.14 -3.58 14.00
N GLY A 123 -6.31 -2.96 13.79
CA GLY A 123 -7.11 -2.45 14.89
C GLY A 123 -6.34 -1.44 15.74
N ASP A 124 -6.21 -1.74 17.03
CA ASP A 124 -5.55 -0.88 18.01
C ASP A 124 -4.02 -0.91 17.94
N ASP A 125 -3.43 -1.91 17.27
CA ASP A 125 -1.96 -2.00 17.09
C ASP A 125 -1.48 -1.20 15.88
N LEU A 126 -2.40 -0.82 14.97
CA LEU A 126 -2.08 0.02 13.83
C LEU A 126 -2.23 1.49 14.23
N LEU A 127 -1.11 2.14 14.49
CA LEU A 127 -1.03 3.48 15.10
C LEU A 127 -0.58 4.56 14.10
N ASN A 128 -1.06 5.79 14.29
CA ASN A 128 -0.52 6.98 13.64
C ASN A 128 0.72 7.53 14.37
N SER A 129 1.32 8.60 13.84
CA SER A 129 2.48 9.27 14.44
C SER A 129 2.28 9.82 15.86
N SER A 130 1.03 10.03 16.28
CA SER A 130 0.68 10.47 17.63
C SER A 130 0.47 9.30 18.61
N GLY A 131 0.53 8.06 18.12
CA GLY A 131 0.25 6.85 18.90
C GLY A 131 -1.23 6.51 19.02
N ASP A 132 -2.12 7.15 18.24
CA ASP A 132 -3.54 6.83 18.23
C ASP A 132 -3.83 5.70 17.23
N ALA A 133 -4.74 4.80 17.61
CA ALA A 133 -5.21 3.73 16.74
C ALA A 133 -5.95 4.28 15.51
N ILE A 134 -5.52 3.85 14.32
CA ILE A 134 -6.18 4.16 13.04
C ILE A 134 -7.04 2.99 12.53
N GLY A 135 -7.04 1.84 13.22
CA GLY A 135 -7.93 0.72 12.93
C GLY A 135 -9.42 1.08 12.77
N PRO A 136 -9.99 2.03 13.54
CA PRO A 136 -11.37 2.48 13.32
C PRO A 136 -11.62 3.15 11.95
N LEU A 137 -10.60 3.76 11.35
CA LEU A 137 -10.68 4.36 10.01
C LEU A 137 -10.53 3.31 8.89
N TYR A 138 -9.81 2.23 9.18
CA TYR A 138 -9.50 1.13 8.26
C TYR A 138 -9.93 -0.22 8.84
N PRO A 139 -11.24 -0.46 9.04
CA PRO A 139 -11.72 -1.70 9.63
C PRO A 139 -11.42 -2.90 8.73
N ASN A 140 -10.93 -3.99 9.33
CA ASN A 140 -10.51 -5.22 8.64
C ASN A 140 -9.37 -5.03 7.62
N PHE A 141 -8.59 -3.95 7.76
CA PHE A 141 -7.28 -3.84 7.13
C PHE A 141 -6.19 -4.19 8.15
N SER A 142 -5.11 -4.76 7.65
CA SER A 142 -3.88 -4.93 8.43
C SER A 142 -2.66 -4.56 7.59
N ALA A 143 -1.62 -4.05 8.23
CA ALA A 143 -0.39 -3.63 7.57
C ALA A 143 0.82 -4.34 8.17
N ALA A 144 1.75 -4.78 7.32
CA ALA A 144 3.08 -5.20 7.72
C ALA A 144 4.10 -4.31 6.99
N ILE A 145 5.17 -3.93 7.69
CA ILE A 145 6.23 -3.08 7.15
C ILE A 145 7.53 -3.87 7.29
N ALA A 146 8.25 -4.02 6.18
CA ALA A 146 9.58 -4.62 6.16
C ALA A 146 10.58 -3.57 5.68
N VAL A 147 11.66 -3.39 6.43
CA VAL A 147 12.76 -2.50 6.09
C VAL A 147 14.01 -3.35 5.83
N SER A 148 14.74 -3.04 4.77
CA SER A 148 15.97 -3.76 4.42
C SER A 148 16.99 -2.84 3.77
N HIS A 149 18.28 -3.15 3.94
CA HIS A 149 19.33 -2.48 3.18
C HIS A 149 19.31 -2.97 1.73
N ASP A 150 19.30 -2.04 0.78
CA ASP A 150 19.22 -2.37 -0.66
C ASP A 150 20.14 -1.46 -1.48
N ALA A 151 21.45 -1.64 -1.28
CA ALA A 151 22.47 -0.92 -2.04
C ALA A 151 22.62 -1.42 -3.48
N ALA A 152 22.24 -2.67 -3.74
CA ALA A 152 22.30 -3.24 -5.08
C ALA A 152 21.38 -2.50 -6.06
N ALA A 153 20.26 -1.96 -5.58
CA ALA A 153 19.38 -1.08 -6.35
C ALA A 153 20.08 0.22 -6.83
N PHE A 154 21.22 0.57 -6.24
CA PHE A 154 21.99 1.79 -6.52
C PHE A 154 23.42 1.50 -7.03
N ASP A 155 23.67 0.30 -7.56
CA ASP A 155 24.99 -0.13 -8.08
C ASP A 155 26.12 -0.03 -7.04
N ASP A 156 25.77 -0.29 -5.78
CA ASP A 156 26.69 -0.30 -4.64
C ASP A 156 26.52 -1.61 -3.82
N SER A 157 27.46 -1.89 -2.94
CA SER A 157 27.49 -3.07 -2.07
C SER A 157 27.57 -2.72 -0.57
N GLY A 158 27.62 -1.43 -0.21
CA GLY A 158 27.57 -0.98 1.18
C GLY A 158 26.21 -1.22 1.84
N THR A 159 26.14 -1.25 3.16
CA THR A 159 24.86 -1.26 3.90
C THR A 159 24.26 0.13 4.10
N ASP A 160 25.05 1.16 3.80
CA ASP A 160 24.79 2.53 4.24
C ASP A 160 24.34 3.43 3.09
N VAL A 161 23.85 2.83 2.00
CA VAL A 161 23.53 3.53 0.74
C VAL A 161 22.05 3.88 0.69
N ALA A 162 21.19 2.86 0.83
CA ALA A 162 19.76 3.01 0.81
C ALA A 162 19.07 1.89 1.61
N LYS A 163 17.95 2.26 2.24
CA LYS A 163 16.99 1.33 2.85
C LYS A 163 15.75 1.27 1.95
N ARG A 164 15.27 0.06 1.69
CA ARG A 164 13.97 -0.21 1.04
C ARG A 164 12.92 -0.45 2.10
N ILE A 165 11.79 0.23 1.99
CA ILE A 165 10.60 0.07 2.82
C ILE A 165 9.54 -0.62 1.99
N ASP A 166 9.14 -1.82 2.37
CA ASP A 166 8.04 -2.59 1.76
C ASP A 166 6.84 -2.60 2.72
N VAL A 167 5.76 -1.91 2.33
CA VAL A 167 4.50 -1.86 3.07
C VAL A 167 3.50 -2.81 2.41
N THR A 168 3.12 -3.86 3.13
CA THR A 168 2.12 -4.83 2.70
C THR A 168 0.80 -4.55 3.40
N ILE A 169 -0.23 -4.18 2.63
CA ILE A 169 -1.59 -3.97 3.14
C ILE A 169 -2.44 -5.18 2.76
N ARG A 170 -3.02 -5.83 3.77
CA ARG A 170 -4.01 -6.89 3.61
C ARG A 170 -5.39 -6.31 3.82
N GLY A 171 -6.22 -6.35 2.79
CA GLY A 171 -7.60 -5.86 2.83
C GLY A 171 -8.61 -6.90 3.35
N PRO A 172 -9.89 -6.52 3.48
CA PRO A 172 -10.94 -7.39 4.05
C PRO A 172 -11.21 -8.66 3.23
N SER A 173 -10.92 -8.64 1.92
CA SER A 173 -11.03 -9.81 1.04
C SER A 173 -9.86 -10.80 1.18
N GLY A 174 -8.86 -10.49 2.01
CA GLY A 174 -7.63 -11.25 2.16
C GLY A 174 -6.58 -10.96 1.08
N ARG A 175 -6.90 -10.11 0.10
CA ARG A 175 -5.93 -9.66 -0.91
C ARG A 175 -4.86 -8.78 -0.28
N GLU A 176 -3.62 -9.02 -0.69
CA GLU A 176 -2.46 -8.24 -0.27
C GLU A 176 -1.96 -7.36 -1.40
N LEU A 177 -1.64 -6.11 -1.07
CA LEU A 177 -1.00 -5.16 -1.96
C LEU A 177 0.31 -4.71 -1.32
N VAL A 178 1.39 -4.74 -2.11
CA VAL A 178 2.73 -4.36 -1.66
C VAL A 178 3.11 -3.04 -2.32
N PHE A 179 3.57 -2.10 -1.52
CA PHE A 179 4.07 -0.80 -1.95
C PHE A 179 5.49 -0.63 -1.44
N SER A 180 6.40 -0.26 -2.33
CA SER A 180 7.82 -0.11 -2.01
C SER A 180 8.26 1.33 -2.17
N ALA A 181 9.10 1.80 -1.26
CA ALA A 181 9.82 3.06 -1.39
C ALA A 181 11.28 2.90 -0.96
N TYR A 182 12.13 3.86 -1.35
CA TYR A 182 13.53 3.89 -0.96
C TYR A 182 13.85 5.17 -0.23
N ARG A 183 14.64 5.05 0.84
CA ARG A 183 15.33 6.18 1.46
C ARG A 183 16.83 6.00 1.28
N GLY A 184 17.47 6.96 0.62
CA GLY A 184 18.93 7.02 0.55
C GLY A 184 19.53 7.66 1.80
N ASN A 185 20.79 7.34 2.07
CA ASN A 185 21.58 8.00 3.10
C ASN A 185 22.12 9.34 2.56
N TYR A 186 21.36 10.42 2.76
CA TYR A 186 21.71 11.78 2.33
C TYR A 186 21.14 12.85 3.25
#